data_AF-A0A4V2X483-F1
#
_entry.id   AF-A0A4V2X483-F1
#
_cell.length_a   1.000
_cell.length_b   1.000
_cell.length_c   1.000
_cell.angle_alpha   90.00
_cell.angle_beta   90.00
_cell.angle_gamma   90.00
#
_symmetry.space_group_name_H-M   'P 1'
#
loop_
_entity.id
_entity.type
_entity.pdbx_description
1 polymer ?
#
loop_
_entity_poly.entity_id
_entity_poly.type
_entity_poly.pdbx_seq_one_letter_code
_entity_poly.pdbx_strand_id
1 'polypeptide(L)'
;MFGLDNPSGVSVMPPITPASNPTPLWFTNGGAGLAVSYPGQEWFNIVQAELLAVLQEAGVKPDKSKLNQLAVAIKSIAAERGIELTDKLGNSSALAASQKLVSEVNDNANSKLAKSQNGADIPDKNAFVKNLGLVETVNKANNAVPSSRKINGKALSGDVNITSQDIFDEPITIPDKADLNTYRTGGIYYQPSSA
;
A
#
# COMPACT_ATOMS: atom_id res chain seq x y z
N MET A 1 -34.99 30.63 -18.27
CA MET A 1 -36.09 30.85 -19.20
C MET A 1 -37.30 31.16 -18.35
N PHE A 2 -38.02 32.24 -18.62
CA PHE A 2 -39.28 32.54 -17.93
C PHE A 2 -40.43 31.85 -18.68
N GLY A 3 -41.55 31.56 -18.01
CA GLY A 3 -42.73 30.99 -18.66
C GLY A 3 -43.45 32.00 -19.56
N LEU A 4 -44.57 31.59 -20.16
CA LEU A 4 -45.47 32.50 -20.87
C LEU A 4 -45.89 33.68 -19.96
N ASP A 5 -45.47 34.90 -20.31
CA ASP A 5 -45.67 36.13 -19.53
C ASP A 5 -46.58 37.12 -20.25
N ASN A 6 -47.84 36.71 -20.48
CA ASN A 6 -48.85 37.56 -21.08
C ASN A 6 -50.27 37.15 -20.60
N PRO A 7 -51.30 37.98 -20.85
CA PRO A 7 -52.66 37.70 -20.39
C PRO A 7 -53.33 36.46 -20.97
N SER A 8 -52.73 35.78 -21.95
CA SER A 8 -53.29 34.52 -22.49
C SER A 8 -52.83 33.29 -21.72
N GLY A 9 -51.93 33.44 -20.74
CA GLY A 9 -51.48 32.35 -19.88
C GLY A 9 -52.49 31.98 -18.80
N VAL A 10 -52.40 30.75 -18.33
CA VAL A 10 -53.13 30.24 -17.16
C VAL A 10 -52.17 29.98 -16.00
N SER A 11 -52.61 30.17 -14.76
CA SER A 11 -51.75 30.07 -13.57
C SER A 11 -51.44 28.64 -13.11
N VAL A 12 -52.14 27.65 -13.66
CA VAL A 12 -51.96 26.23 -13.34
C VAL A 12 -51.79 25.48 -14.65
N MET A 13 -50.79 24.60 -14.73
CA MET A 13 -50.57 23.76 -15.90
C MET A 13 -51.81 22.88 -16.15
N PRO A 14 -52.44 22.94 -17.33
CA PRO A 14 -53.54 22.06 -17.68
C PRO A 14 -53.13 20.58 -17.58
N PRO A 15 -54.07 19.66 -17.29
CA PRO A 15 -53.78 18.23 -17.26
C PRO A 15 -53.17 17.72 -18.57
N ILE A 16 -52.17 16.84 -18.46
CA ILE A 16 -51.59 16.13 -19.62
C ILE A 16 -52.46 14.89 -19.91
N THR A 17 -52.95 14.79 -21.14
CA THR A 17 -53.74 13.64 -21.60
C THR A 17 -52.85 12.42 -21.89
N PRO A 18 -53.38 11.18 -21.82
CA PRO A 18 -52.61 9.99 -22.16
C PRO A 18 -52.08 10.00 -23.59
N ALA A 19 -50.92 9.38 -23.79
CA ALA A 19 -50.31 9.25 -25.12
C ALA A 19 -51.28 8.59 -26.11
N SER A 20 -51.64 9.33 -27.15
CA SER A 20 -52.55 8.83 -28.20
C SER A 20 -51.84 7.97 -29.25
N ASN A 21 -50.52 8.12 -29.39
CA ASN A 21 -49.69 7.33 -30.32
C ASN A 21 -48.67 6.50 -29.52
N PRO A 22 -48.52 5.21 -29.81
CA PRO A 22 -47.55 4.34 -29.14
C PRO A 22 -46.10 4.59 -29.60
N THR A 23 -45.91 5.36 -30.67
CA THR A 23 -44.61 5.73 -31.23
C THR A 23 -44.51 7.25 -31.44
N PRO A 24 -43.32 7.85 -31.29
CA PRO A 24 -43.13 9.28 -31.57
C PRO A 24 -43.41 9.61 -33.04
N LEU A 25 -44.20 10.67 -33.26
CA LEU A 25 -44.39 11.28 -34.57
C LEU A 25 -43.51 12.53 -34.70
N TRP A 26 -43.18 12.90 -35.94
CA TRP A 26 -42.32 14.04 -36.26
C TRP A 26 -43.09 15.10 -37.05
N PHE A 27 -42.66 16.35 -36.95
CA PHE A 27 -43.26 17.46 -37.71
C PHE A 27 -43.08 17.27 -39.22
N THR A 28 -44.13 17.56 -39.99
CA THR A 28 -44.11 17.63 -41.44
C THR A 28 -44.70 18.96 -41.95
N ASN A 29 -44.15 19.47 -43.05
CA ASN A 29 -44.71 20.60 -43.79
C ASN A 29 -45.97 20.23 -44.59
N GLY A 30 -46.49 19.01 -44.43
CA GLY A 30 -47.54 18.45 -45.25
C GLY A 30 -47.04 18.03 -46.64
N GLY A 31 -47.97 17.67 -47.52
CA GLY A 31 -47.68 17.22 -48.89
C GLY A 31 -48.12 15.77 -49.15
N ALA A 32 -48.35 15.42 -50.41
CA ALA A 32 -48.84 14.10 -50.83
C ALA A 32 -50.07 13.59 -50.04
N GLY A 33 -51.01 14.50 -49.70
CA GLY A 33 -52.22 14.18 -48.94
C GLY A 33 -52.08 14.28 -47.41
N LEU A 34 -50.90 14.62 -46.89
CA LEU A 34 -50.69 14.88 -45.46
C LEU A 34 -50.91 16.37 -45.14
N ALA A 35 -51.57 16.61 -44.01
CA ALA A 35 -51.71 17.94 -43.44
C ALA A 35 -50.40 18.43 -42.79
N VAL A 36 -50.27 19.74 -42.65
CA VAL A 36 -49.18 20.37 -41.89
C VAL A 36 -49.31 19.99 -40.41
N SER A 37 -48.19 19.65 -39.78
CA SER A 37 -48.15 19.43 -38.33
C SER A 37 -48.26 20.74 -37.56
N TYR A 38 -49.09 20.77 -36.52
CA TYR A 38 -49.17 21.89 -35.57
C TYR A 38 -49.05 21.37 -34.13
N PRO A 39 -48.16 21.93 -33.31
CA PRO A 39 -48.07 21.56 -31.90
C PRO A 39 -49.25 22.15 -31.11
N GLY A 40 -49.90 21.30 -30.30
CA GLY A 40 -50.93 21.74 -29.36
C GLY A 40 -50.34 22.34 -28.07
N GLN A 41 -51.21 22.84 -27.19
CA GLN A 41 -50.81 23.42 -25.90
C GLN A 41 -49.94 22.47 -25.06
N GLU A 42 -50.23 21.16 -25.08
CA GLU A 42 -49.52 20.18 -24.26
C GLU A 42 -48.06 20.09 -24.67
N TRP A 43 -47.78 20.09 -25.98
CA TRP A 43 -46.42 20.05 -26.50
C TRP A 43 -45.61 21.26 -26.01
N PHE A 44 -46.17 22.46 -26.12
CA PHE A 44 -45.50 23.68 -25.66
C PHE A 44 -45.31 23.72 -24.14
N ASN A 45 -46.34 23.31 -23.38
CA ASN A 45 -46.28 23.28 -21.92
C ASN A 45 -45.26 22.25 -21.42
N ILE A 46 -45.15 21.09 -22.06
CA ILE A 46 -44.15 20.06 -21.75
C ILE A 46 -42.75 20.61 -22.01
N VAL A 47 -42.48 21.17 -23.20
CA VAL A 47 -41.17 21.76 -23.51
C VAL A 47 -40.83 22.89 -22.54
N GLN A 48 -41.79 23.74 -22.19
CA GLN A 48 -41.58 24.79 -21.19
C GLN A 48 -41.25 24.19 -19.82
N ALA A 49 -41.98 23.17 -19.37
CA ALA A 49 -41.76 22.52 -18.09
C ALA A 49 -40.38 21.84 -18.02
N GLU A 50 -39.97 21.10 -19.05
CA GLU A 50 -38.65 20.47 -19.16
C GLU A 50 -37.53 21.50 -19.05
N LEU A 51 -37.64 22.62 -19.78
CA LEU A 51 -36.63 23.68 -19.74
C LEU A 51 -36.61 24.43 -18.40
N LEU A 52 -37.76 24.59 -17.72
CA LEU A 52 -37.83 25.13 -16.37
C LEU A 52 -37.26 24.15 -15.33
N ALA A 53 -37.47 22.85 -15.50
CA ALA A 53 -36.93 21.81 -14.64
C ALA A 53 -35.39 21.79 -14.68
N VAL A 54 -34.78 21.96 -15.86
CA VAL A 54 -33.31 22.10 -15.99
C VAL A 54 -32.79 23.29 -15.17
N LEU A 55 -33.51 24.41 -15.17
CA LEU A 55 -33.17 25.57 -14.35
C LEU A 55 -33.29 25.27 -12.85
N GLN A 56 -34.38 24.61 -12.46
CA GLN A 56 -34.64 24.23 -11.06
C GLN A 56 -33.56 23.28 -10.53
N GLU A 57 -33.20 22.26 -11.29
CA GLU A 57 -32.13 21.31 -10.95
C GLU A 57 -30.80 22.03 -10.71
N ALA A 58 -30.50 23.05 -11.53
CA ALA A 58 -29.30 23.87 -11.40
C ALA A 58 -29.40 25.00 -10.34
N GLY A 59 -30.52 25.09 -9.60
CA GLY A 59 -30.77 26.18 -8.65
C GLY A 59 -30.92 27.58 -9.27
N VAL A 60 -31.13 27.68 -10.60
CA VAL A 60 -31.27 28.93 -11.33
C VAL A 60 -32.73 29.39 -11.32
N LYS A 61 -33.01 30.55 -10.72
CA LYS A 61 -34.35 31.14 -10.75
C LYS A 61 -34.67 31.70 -12.15
N PRO A 62 -35.85 31.39 -12.72
CA PRO A 62 -36.34 32.01 -13.95
C PRO A 62 -36.37 33.54 -13.89
N ASP A 63 -35.69 34.20 -14.83
CA ASP A 63 -35.65 35.65 -14.97
C ASP A 63 -35.87 36.06 -16.44
N LYS A 64 -36.94 36.82 -16.72
CA LYS A 64 -37.29 37.21 -18.09
C LYS A 64 -36.30 38.18 -18.75
N SER A 65 -35.43 38.82 -17.96
CA SER A 65 -34.39 39.72 -18.46
C SER A 65 -33.12 39.00 -18.95
N LYS A 66 -33.01 37.68 -18.74
CA LYS A 66 -31.79 36.90 -19.01
C LYS A 66 -32.00 35.89 -20.13
N LEU A 67 -31.21 35.99 -21.20
CA LEU A 67 -31.31 35.13 -22.40
C LEU A 67 -30.37 33.91 -22.40
N ASN A 68 -29.62 33.68 -21.32
CA ASN A 68 -28.59 32.63 -21.24
C ASN A 68 -28.79 31.64 -20.09
N GLN A 69 -29.95 31.65 -19.43
CA GLN A 69 -30.17 30.87 -18.20
C GLN A 69 -30.05 29.35 -18.40
N LEU A 70 -30.46 28.83 -19.56
CA LEU A 70 -30.31 27.41 -19.87
C LEU A 70 -28.83 27.02 -19.96
N ALA A 71 -28.02 27.86 -20.60
CA ALA A 71 -26.57 27.65 -20.69
C ALA A 71 -25.89 27.74 -19.32
N VAL A 72 -26.35 28.65 -18.45
CA VAL A 72 -25.87 28.74 -17.06
C VAL A 72 -26.24 27.47 -16.29
N ALA A 73 -27.50 27.03 -16.38
CA ALA A 73 -27.98 25.84 -15.68
C ALA A 73 -27.21 24.57 -16.08
N ILE A 74 -27.02 24.33 -17.38
CA ILE A 74 -26.27 23.17 -17.89
C ILE A 74 -24.81 23.20 -17.40
N LYS A 75 -24.17 24.38 -17.38
CA LYS A 75 -22.82 24.53 -16.85
C LYS A 75 -22.75 24.18 -15.36
N SER A 76 -23.71 24.64 -14.56
CA SER A 76 -23.76 24.32 -13.13
C SER A 76 -23.95 22.83 -12.89
N ILE A 77 -24.91 22.19 -13.56
CA ILE A 77 -25.17 20.75 -13.44
C ILE A 77 -23.93 19.94 -13.81
N ALA A 78 -23.26 20.31 -14.91
CA ALA A 78 -22.03 19.63 -15.34
C ALA A 78 -20.88 19.80 -14.33
N ALA A 79 -20.78 20.95 -13.66
CA ALA A 79 -19.78 21.20 -12.63
C ALA A 79 -20.06 20.40 -11.34
N GLU A 80 -21.30 20.34 -10.88
CA GLU A 80 -21.70 19.59 -9.67
C GLU A 80 -21.55 18.06 -9.83
N ARG A 81 -21.66 17.56 -11.05
CA ARG A 81 -21.43 16.13 -11.37
C ARG A 81 -19.94 15.80 -11.58
N GLY A 82 -19.07 16.80 -11.60
CA GLY A 82 -17.61 16.60 -11.66
C GLY A 82 -17.06 16.35 -10.27
N ILE A 83 -16.79 15.09 -9.92
CA ILE A 83 -15.95 14.81 -8.75
C ILE A 83 -14.57 15.41 -9.04
N GLU A 84 -14.18 16.43 -8.29
CA GLU A 84 -12.84 17.02 -8.44
C GLU A 84 -11.78 15.98 -8.06
N LEU A 85 -10.81 15.78 -8.95
CA LEU A 85 -9.67 14.91 -8.71
C LEU A 85 -8.58 15.67 -7.95
N THR A 86 -7.96 15.01 -6.97
CA THR A 86 -6.81 15.54 -6.22
C THR A 86 -5.57 14.68 -6.37
N ASP A 87 -4.43 15.34 -6.54
CA ASP A 87 -3.08 14.76 -6.48
C ASP A 87 -2.47 14.85 -5.07
N LYS A 88 -3.22 15.36 -4.09
CA LYS A 88 -2.77 15.54 -2.71
C LYS A 88 -3.44 14.53 -1.78
N LEU A 89 -2.65 13.92 -0.90
CA LEU A 89 -3.21 13.20 0.25
C LEU A 89 -3.95 14.18 1.17
N GLY A 90 -5.07 13.72 1.72
CA GLY A 90 -5.90 14.47 2.64
C GLY A 90 -7.10 13.65 3.09
N ASN A 91 -8.00 14.29 3.82
CA ASN A 91 -9.21 13.69 4.39
C ASN A 91 -10.49 14.35 3.85
N SER A 92 -10.46 14.82 2.60
CA SER A 92 -11.62 15.44 1.96
C SER A 92 -12.69 14.39 1.67
N SER A 93 -13.95 14.68 2.01
CA SER A 93 -15.12 13.91 1.58
C SER A 93 -15.69 14.36 0.23
N ALA A 94 -15.12 15.41 -0.37
CA ALA A 94 -15.60 16.01 -1.62
C ALA A 94 -14.69 15.74 -2.83
N LEU A 95 -13.44 15.32 -2.60
CA LEU A 95 -12.44 15.09 -3.65
C LEU A 95 -12.19 13.59 -3.83
N ALA A 96 -12.05 13.13 -5.08
CA ALA A 96 -11.55 11.78 -5.36
C ALA A 96 -10.04 11.79 -5.63
N ALA A 97 -9.36 10.71 -5.26
CA ALA A 97 -7.94 10.54 -5.57
C ALA A 97 -7.76 10.40 -7.09
N SER A 98 -6.78 11.11 -7.65
CA SER A 98 -6.38 10.92 -9.04
C SER A 98 -5.67 9.57 -9.22
N GLN A 99 -5.62 9.06 -10.46
CA GLN A 99 -4.86 7.85 -10.77
C GLN A 99 -3.37 8.01 -10.40
N LYS A 100 -2.79 9.20 -10.62
CA LYS A 100 -1.41 9.50 -10.26
C LYS A 100 -1.17 9.34 -8.76
N LEU A 101 -2.05 9.93 -7.93
CA LEU A 101 -1.96 9.81 -6.48
C LEU A 101 -2.07 8.35 -6.02
N VAL A 102 -2.99 7.58 -6.62
CA VAL A 102 -3.16 6.15 -6.31
C VAL A 102 -1.89 5.36 -6.65
N SER A 103 -1.28 5.60 -7.82
CA SER A 103 -0.02 4.97 -8.21
C SER A 103 1.13 5.34 -7.27
N GLU A 104 1.29 6.62 -6.92
CA GLU A 104 2.34 7.09 -6.00
C GLU A 104 2.21 6.45 -4.60
N VAL A 105 0.99 6.34 -4.09
CA VAL A 105 0.72 5.66 -2.80
C VAL A 105 1.04 4.17 -2.88
N ASN A 106 0.67 3.52 -3.98
CA ASN A 106 0.98 2.11 -4.22
C ASN A 106 2.48 1.86 -4.33
N ASP A 107 3.22 2.70 -5.04
CA ASP A 107 4.68 2.59 -5.18
C ASP A 107 5.39 2.82 -3.84
N ASN A 108 4.93 3.79 -3.04
CA ASN A 108 5.45 3.98 -1.68
C ASN A 108 5.19 2.74 -0.81
N ALA A 109 4.01 2.13 -0.89
CA ALA A 109 3.70 0.91 -0.17
C ALA A 109 4.61 -0.26 -0.60
N ASN A 110 4.81 -0.43 -1.92
CA ASN A 110 5.68 -1.47 -2.47
C ASN A 110 7.17 -1.24 -2.18
N SER A 111 7.58 -0.02 -1.82
CA SER A 111 8.95 0.30 -1.39
C SER A 111 9.28 -0.16 0.03
N LYS A 112 8.28 -0.61 0.82
CA LYS A 112 8.48 -1.07 2.21
C LYS A 112 8.73 -2.57 2.27
N LEU A 113 9.36 -3.02 3.36
CA LEU A 113 9.57 -4.44 3.62
C LEU A 113 8.24 -5.16 3.89
N ALA A 114 8.03 -6.27 3.19
CA ALA A 114 6.86 -7.11 3.32
C ALA A 114 6.98 -8.04 4.53
N LYS A 115 5.98 -8.00 5.43
CA LYS A 115 5.96 -8.81 6.65
C LYS A 115 6.08 -10.32 6.36
N SER A 116 5.41 -10.79 5.31
CA SER A 116 5.43 -12.21 4.91
C SER A 116 6.80 -12.69 4.41
N GLN A 117 7.67 -11.78 3.97
CA GLN A 117 9.03 -12.11 3.51
C GLN A 117 10.02 -12.26 4.66
N ASN A 118 9.65 -11.86 5.89
CA ASN A 118 10.49 -11.96 7.08
C ASN A 118 11.92 -11.41 6.86
N GLY A 119 12.05 -10.30 6.13
CA GLY A 119 13.33 -9.65 5.83
C GLY A 119 14.14 -10.27 4.68
N ALA A 120 13.61 -11.26 3.96
CA ALA A 120 14.24 -11.80 2.76
C ALA A 120 14.42 -10.72 1.67
N ASP A 121 13.51 -9.76 1.63
CA ASP A 121 13.42 -8.61 0.73
C ASP A 121 14.27 -7.39 1.14
N ILE A 122 15.05 -7.49 2.23
CA ILE A 122 16.06 -6.47 2.58
C ILE A 122 17.13 -6.44 1.47
N PRO A 123 17.34 -5.29 0.79
CA PRO A 123 18.30 -5.18 -0.31
C PRO A 123 19.74 -5.40 0.14
N ASP A 124 20.15 -4.77 1.25
CA ASP A 124 21.48 -4.94 1.85
C ASP A 124 21.36 -5.40 3.31
N LYS A 125 21.45 -6.72 3.48
CA LYS A 125 21.37 -7.37 4.80
C LYS A 125 22.57 -7.04 5.69
N ASN A 126 23.75 -6.80 5.11
CA ASN A 126 24.95 -6.45 5.88
C ASN A 126 24.86 -5.04 6.46
N ALA A 127 24.41 -4.07 5.65
CA ALA A 127 24.11 -2.73 6.13
C ALA A 127 22.99 -2.73 7.19
N PHE A 128 21.97 -3.57 7.01
CA PHE A 128 20.91 -3.74 8.01
C PHE A 128 21.45 -4.26 9.35
N VAL A 129 22.28 -5.31 9.35
CA VAL A 129 22.97 -5.84 10.56
C VAL A 129 23.84 -4.77 11.23
N LYS A 130 24.54 -3.95 10.44
CA LYS A 130 25.30 -2.80 10.94
C LYS A 130 24.42 -1.75 11.60
N ASN A 131 23.30 -1.39 10.99
CA ASN A 131 22.36 -0.41 11.54
C ASN A 131 21.67 -0.90 12.82
N LEU A 132 21.54 -2.23 12.99
CA LEU A 132 21.11 -2.86 14.24
C LEU A 132 22.20 -2.91 15.32
N GLY A 133 23.44 -2.53 15.01
CA GLY A 133 24.57 -2.59 15.95
C GLY A 133 25.07 -4.01 16.22
N LEU A 134 24.77 -4.98 15.35
CA LEU A 134 25.07 -6.40 15.58
C LEU A 134 26.40 -6.87 14.98
N VAL A 135 27.16 -5.99 14.33
CA VAL A 135 28.43 -6.35 13.68
C VAL A 135 29.42 -6.96 14.65
N GLU A 136 29.60 -6.37 15.84
CA GLU A 136 30.50 -6.93 16.85
C GLU A 136 30.02 -8.26 17.40
N THR A 137 28.71 -8.45 17.56
CA THR A 137 28.11 -9.71 18.01
C THR A 137 28.40 -10.83 17.02
N VAL A 138 28.22 -10.57 15.72
CA VAL A 138 28.55 -11.54 14.66
C VAL A 138 30.04 -11.87 14.68
N ASN A 139 30.91 -10.86 14.80
CA ASN A 139 32.35 -11.08 14.89
C ASN A 139 32.75 -11.90 16.12
N LYS A 140 32.16 -11.62 17.29
CA LYS A 140 32.39 -12.41 18.52
C LYS A 140 31.91 -13.85 18.36
N ALA A 141 30.75 -14.06 17.74
CA ALA A 141 30.21 -15.41 17.50
C ALA A 141 31.07 -16.23 16.53
N ASN A 142 31.52 -15.63 15.42
CA ASN A 142 32.39 -16.30 14.43
C ASN A 142 33.75 -16.70 15.01
N ASN A 143 34.26 -15.95 15.98
CA ASN A 143 35.54 -16.21 16.63
C ASN A 143 35.40 -16.92 18.00
N ALA A 144 34.20 -17.36 18.37
CA ALA A 144 33.97 -18.03 19.64
C ALA A 144 34.63 -19.41 19.66
N VAL A 145 35.24 -19.78 20.79
CA VAL A 145 35.74 -21.14 21.02
C VAL A 145 34.53 -22.06 21.24
N PRO A 146 34.34 -23.12 20.41
CA PRO A 146 33.23 -24.05 20.62
C PRO A 146 33.36 -24.77 21.96
N SER A 147 32.25 -24.96 22.67
CA SER A 147 32.22 -25.65 23.97
C SER A 147 32.66 -27.12 23.89
N SER A 148 32.56 -27.73 22.71
CA SER A 148 33.02 -29.09 22.44
C SER A 148 34.52 -29.20 22.20
N ARG A 149 35.23 -28.07 22.02
CA ARG A 149 36.66 -28.10 21.76
C ARG A 149 37.41 -28.49 23.03
N LYS A 150 38.33 -29.45 22.86
CA LYS A 150 39.17 -29.98 23.94
C LYS A 150 40.65 -29.86 23.58
N ILE A 151 41.48 -29.77 24.61
CA ILE A 151 42.93 -29.99 24.52
C ILE A 151 43.24 -31.15 25.44
N ASN A 152 43.77 -32.24 24.88
CA ASN A 152 44.09 -33.47 25.63
C ASN A 152 42.94 -33.95 26.55
N GLY A 153 41.71 -33.99 26.03
CA GLY A 153 40.52 -34.43 26.77
C GLY A 153 39.88 -33.38 27.70
N LYS A 154 40.58 -32.29 28.04
CA LYS A 154 40.06 -31.19 28.87
C LYS A 154 39.28 -30.18 28.03
N ALA A 155 38.07 -29.82 28.45
CA ALA A 155 37.23 -28.85 27.74
C ALA A 155 37.72 -27.41 27.92
N LEU A 156 37.55 -26.57 26.90
CA LEU A 156 37.89 -25.14 26.92
C LEU A 156 36.73 -24.24 27.39
N SER A 157 35.73 -24.82 28.07
CA SER A 157 34.56 -24.10 28.56
C SER A 157 34.80 -23.36 29.88
N GLY A 158 36.02 -23.41 30.44
CA GLY A 158 36.40 -22.75 31.68
C GLY A 158 37.92 -22.83 31.90
N ASP A 159 38.34 -22.44 33.09
CA ASP A 159 39.77 -22.47 33.46
C ASP A 159 40.32 -23.90 33.42
N VAL A 160 41.53 -24.04 32.87
CA VAL A 160 42.23 -25.32 32.79
C VAL A 160 43.37 -25.33 33.81
N ASN A 161 43.19 -26.08 34.89
CA ASN A 161 44.28 -26.35 35.83
C ASN A 161 45.18 -27.46 35.26
N ILE A 162 46.47 -27.16 35.15
CA ILE A 162 47.52 -28.08 34.71
C ILE A 162 48.32 -28.52 35.94
N THR A 163 48.44 -29.83 36.11
CA THR A 163 49.24 -30.46 37.18
C THR A 163 50.50 -31.08 36.60
N SER A 164 51.46 -31.49 37.45
CA SER A 164 52.64 -32.22 37.00
C SER A 164 52.30 -33.54 36.29
N GLN A 165 51.17 -34.17 36.64
CA GLN A 165 50.65 -35.39 36.02
C GLN A 165 50.11 -35.15 34.60
N ASP A 166 49.78 -33.91 34.23
CA ASP A 166 49.37 -33.58 32.86
C ASP A 166 50.56 -33.36 31.92
N ILE A 167 51.78 -33.25 32.47
CA ILE A 167 53.03 -32.98 31.75
C ILE A 167 53.93 -34.23 31.75
N PHE A 168 53.97 -34.97 32.86
CA PHE A 168 54.77 -36.17 33.05
C PHE A 168 53.89 -37.33 33.50
N ASP A 169 54.15 -38.53 32.97
CA ASP A 169 53.60 -39.77 33.51
C ASP A 169 54.13 -40.04 34.94
N GLU A 170 53.52 -40.99 35.65
CA GLU A 170 53.97 -41.41 36.99
C GLU A 170 55.47 -41.74 37.00
N PRO A 171 56.24 -41.32 38.03
CA PRO A 171 57.67 -41.54 38.09
C PRO A 171 58.03 -43.03 37.96
N ILE A 172 58.95 -43.35 37.06
CA ILE A 172 59.38 -44.73 36.83
C ILE A 172 60.52 -45.06 37.80
N THR A 173 60.33 -46.11 38.60
CA THR A 173 61.35 -46.64 39.50
C THR A 173 62.49 -47.27 38.70
N ILE A 174 63.73 -46.87 39.01
CA ILE A 174 64.94 -47.52 38.53
C ILE A 174 65.35 -48.57 39.57
N PRO A 175 65.38 -49.88 39.22
CA PRO A 175 65.82 -50.94 40.13
C PRO A 175 67.34 -50.93 40.32
N ASP A 176 67.84 -51.64 41.34
CA ASP A 176 69.26 -51.74 41.62
C ASP A 176 70.05 -52.28 40.40
N LYS A 177 71.21 -51.65 40.11
CA LYS A 177 72.11 -51.96 38.99
C LYS A 177 71.50 -51.90 37.59
N ALA A 178 70.42 -51.14 37.41
CA ALA A 178 69.88 -50.86 36.09
C ALA A 178 70.85 -50.04 35.22
N ASP A 179 70.96 -50.39 33.93
CA ASP A 179 71.74 -49.64 32.95
C ASP A 179 70.98 -48.39 32.50
N LEU A 180 71.44 -47.21 32.93
CA LEU A 180 70.82 -45.92 32.60
C LEU A 180 70.77 -45.66 31.09
N ASN A 181 71.63 -46.29 30.28
CA ASN A 181 71.61 -46.14 28.82
C ASN A 181 70.36 -46.76 28.16
N THR A 182 69.61 -47.57 28.89
CA THR A 182 68.36 -48.22 28.41
C THR A 182 67.11 -47.35 28.60
N TYR A 183 67.17 -46.32 29.45
CA TYR A 183 66.07 -45.40 29.74
C TYR A 183 66.09 -44.18 28.82
N ARG A 184 65.63 -44.36 27.58
CA ARG A 184 65.69 -43.32 26.52
C ARG A 184 64.40 -42.53 26.31
N THR A 185 63.33 -42.90 27.02
CA THR A 185 62.06 -42.18 26.97
C THR A 185 62.10 -41.02 27.97
N GLY A 186 61.67 -39.83 27.55
CA GLY A 186 61.55 -38.69 28.46
C GLY A 186 60.58 -38.99 29.60
N GLY A 187 60.96 -38.70 30.84
CA GLY A 187 60.15 -38.99 32.01
C GLY A 187 60.87 -38.64 33.31
N ILE A 188 60.16 -38.76 34.42
CA ILE A 188 60.74 -38.63 35.75
C ILE A 188 61.17 -40.03 36.20
N TYR A 189 62.45 -40.20 36.50
CA TYR A 189 62.99 -41.45 37.01
C TYR A 189 63.57 -41.25 38.40
N TYR A 190 63.40 -42.23 39.28
CA TYR A 190 63.97 -42.17 40.63
C TYR A 190 64.44 -43.53 41.11
N GLN A 191 65.47 -43.54 41.96
CA GLN A 191 65.98 -44.73 42.64
C GLN A 191 65.67 -44.59 44.14
N PRO A 192 64.83 -45.47 44.73
CA PRO A 192 64.31 -45.30 46.09
C PRO A 192 65.35 -45.52 47.20
N SER A 193 66.47 -46.16 46.89
CA SER A 193 67.57 -46.43 47.82
C SER A 193 68.91 -46.33 47.11
N SER A 194 69.90 -45.73 47.75
CA SER A 194 71.32 -45.91 47.40
C SER A 194 71.80 -47.22 48.00
N ALA A 195 72.35 -48.10 47.15
CA ALA A 195 73.10 -49.27 47.58
C ALA A 195 74.48 -48.87 48.12
#